data_AF-A0A926EM03-F1
#
_entry.id   AF-A0A926EM03-F1
#
_cell.length_a   1.000
_cell.length_b   1.000
_cell.length_c   1.000
_cell.angle_alpha   90.00
_cell.angle_beta   90.00
_cell.angle_gamma   90.00
#
_symmetry.space_group_name_H-M   'P 1'
#
loop_
_entity.id
_entity.type
_entity.pdbx_description
1 polymer ?
#
loop_
_entity_poly.entity_id
_entity_poly.type
_entity_poly.pdbx_seq_one_letter_code
_entity_poly.pdbx_strand_id
1 'polypeptide(L)'
;MDIDARMNDISNALKELKNYTDIEGFVTDLEYHVGQLSYFYDELTPKQTGDPSTTFYRPKHIPKVHQIAYFNLTRGFPKELYGGHWCYVFKYFKSKFVVIPTTSVKADSLPPDPEFQLDIAVNNFKNGMLTRLQLSDMRTVDIQRLYCGKGFYDVITDREYIVQSVNKMLLDK
;
A
#
# COMPACT_ATOMS: atom_id res chain seq x y z
N MET A 1 -17.58 -19.65 19.87
CA MET A 1 -17.29 -18.20 19.91
C MET A 1 -18.35 -17.53 19.10
N ASP A 2 -19.17 -16.69 19.71
CA ASP A 2 -20.25 -15.97 19.03
C ASP A 2 -19.64 -14.78 18.27
N ILE A 3 -19.62 -14.87 16.94
CA ILE A 3 -19.05 -13.83 16.07
C ILE A 3 -19.93 -12.58 16.11
N ASP A 4 -21.25 -12.75 16.17
CA ASP A 4 -22.21 -11.64 16.13
C ASP A 4 -22.08 -10.78 17.39
N ALA A 5 -21.94 -11.41 18.56
CA ALA A 5 -21.67 -10.71 19.80
C ALA A 5 -20.39 -9.86 19.72
N ARG A 6 -19.29 -10.42 19.21
CA ARG A 6 -18.00 -9.69 19.08
C ARG A 6 -18.07 -8.55 18.07
N MET A 7 -18.79 -8.73 16.96
CA MET A 7 -18.97 -7.67 15.97
C MET A 7 -19.83 -6.53 16.51
N ASN A 8 -20.85 -6.84 17.32
CA ASN A 8 -21.63 -5.82 18.03
C ASN A 8 -20.77 -5.03 19.02
N ASP A 9 -19.91 -5.69 19.79
CA ASP A 9 -18.98 -5.02 20.72
C ASP A 9 -18.03 -4.08 19.99
N ILE A 10 -17.45 -4.51 18.86
CA ILE A 10 -16.60 -3.66 18.01
C ILE A 10 -17.38 -2.45 17.50
N SER A 11 -18.61 -2.66 17.01
CA SER A 11 -19.47 -1.57 16.54
C SER A 11 -19.75 -0.54 17.63
N ASN A 12 -20.03 -1.00 18.85
CA ASN A 12 -20.26 -0.13 20.00
C ASN A 12 -18.99 0.65 20.36
N ALA A 13 -17.83 -0.02 20.45
CA ALA A 13 -16.56 0.63 20.73
C ALA A 13 -16.20 1.71 19.70
N LEU A 14 -16.47 1.47 18.41
CA LEU A 14 -16.27 2.47 17.36
C LEU A 14 -17.15 3.70 17.55
N LYS A 15 -18.43 3.52 17.92
CA LYS A 15 -19.38 4.63 18.17
C LYS A 15 -19.00 5.46 19.41
N GLU A 16 -18.27 4.89 20.36
CA GLU A 16 -17.81 5.58 21.56
C GLU A 16 -16.52 6.40 21.36
N LEU A 17 -15.83 6.23 20.22
CA LEU A 17 -14.65 7.02 19.89
C LEU A 17 -15.01 8.49 19.71
N LYS A 18 -14.40 9.36 20.51
CA LYS A 18 -14.69 10.80 20.51
C LYS A 18 -13.93 11.59 19.45
N ASN A 19 -12.70 11.17 19.16
CA ASN A 19 -11.73 11.95 18.36
C ASN A 19 -11.39 11.31 17.01
N TYR A 20 -11.91 10.11 16.75
CA TYR A 20 -11.69 9.42 15.49
C TYR A 20 -12.86 9.67 14.55
N THR A 21 -12.66 10.54 13.56
CA THR A 21 -13.75 11.04 12.73
C THR A 21 -14.08 10.16 11.53
N ASP A 22 -13.18 9.25 11.15
CA ASP A 22 -13.28 8.45 9.93
C ASP A 22 -13.66 6.98 10.24
N ILE A 23 -14.76 6.80 10.97
CA ILE A 23 -15.29 5.47 11.31
C ILE A 23 -15.78 4.74 10.06
N GLU A 24 -16.49 5.42 9.17
CA GLU A 24 -17.04 4.83 7.94
C GLU A 24 -15.94 4.25 7.04
N GLY A 25 -14.84 4.99 6.86
CA GLY A 25 -13.73 4.45 6.08
C GLY A 25 -13.05 3.27 6.77
N PHE A 26 -13.07 3.17 8.11
CA PHE A 26 -12.57 1.99 8.81
C PHE A 26 -13.42 0.77 8.52
N VAL A 27 -14.74 0.94 8.55
CA VAL A 27 -15.69 -0.12 8.18
C VAL A 27 -15.50 -0.53 6.71
N THR A 28 -15.37 0.44 5.80
CA THR A 28 -15.13 0.17 4.37
C THR A 28 -13.85 -0.63 4.13
N ASP A 29 -12.75 -0.30 4.82
CA ASP A 29 -11.49 -1.04 4.70
C ASP A 29 -11.60 -2.47 5.29
N LEU A 30 -12.40 -2.66 6.34
CA LEU A 30 -12.70 -3.97 6.90
C LEU A 30 -13.53 -4.83 5.93
N GLU A 31 -14.59 -4.25 5.34
CA GLU A 31 -15.40 -4.90 4.30
C GLU A 31 -14.54 -5.31 3.11
N TYR A 32 -13.65 -4.43 2.64
CA TYR A 32 -12.70 -4.74 1.59
C TYR A 32 -11.82 -5.93 1.97
N HIS A 33 -11.31 -5.98 3.20
CA HIS A 33 -10.47 -7.08 3.66
C HIS A 33 -11.22 -8.42 3.69
N VAL A 34 -12.47 -8.43 4.18
CA VAL A 34 -13.34 -9.62 4.13
C VAL A 34 -13.58 -10.05 2.69
N GLY A 35 -13.83 -9.10 1.76
CA GLY A 35 -13.94 -9.39 0.33
C GLY A 35 -12.68 -10.00 -0.28
N GLN A 36 -11.48 -9.54 0.13
CA GLN A 36 -10.22 -10.14 -0.32
C GLN A 36 -10.01 -11.57 0.22
N LEU A 37 -10.42 -11.83 1.46
CA LEU A 37 -10.41 -13.17 2.03
C LEU A 37 -11.35 -14.10 1.26
N SER A 38 -12.60 -13.68 1.05
CA SER A 38 -13.56 -14.49 0.29
C SER A 38 -13.10 -14.74 -1.14
N TYR A 39 -12.58 -13.72 -1.83
CA TYR A 39 -11.99 -13.91 -3.17
C TYR A 39 -10.84 -14.92 -3.16
N PHE A 40 -9.96 -14.90 -2.17
CA PHE A 40 -8.83 -15.83 -2.13
C PHE A 40 -9.27 -17.27 -1.79
N TYR A 41 -10.07 -17.43 -0.73
CA TYR A 41 -10.42 -18.75 -0.19
C TYR A 41 -11.59 -19.40 -0.92
N ASP A 42 -12.59 -18.64 -1.36
CA ASP A 42 -13.82 -19.18 -1.94
C ASP A 42 -13.81 -19.18 -3.46
N GLU A 43 -13.06 -18.26 -4.09
CA GLU A 43 -13.00 -18.13 -5.54
C GLU A 43 -11.68 -18.62 -6.14
N LEU A 44 -10.55 -18.13 -5.65
CA LEU A 44 -9.24 -18.37 -6.26
C LEU A 44 -8.71 -19.77 -5.94
N THR A 45 -8.72 -20.15 -4.65
CA THR A 45 -8.18 -21.44 -4.18
C THR A 45 -8.89 -22.63 -4.82
N PRO A 46 -10.24 -22.71 -4.84
CA PRO A 46 -10.92 -23.85 -5.42
C PRO A 46 -10.73 -23.97 -6.94
N LYS A 47 -10.52 -22.84 -7.63
CA LYS A 47 -10.29 -22.79 -9.08
C LYS A 47 -8.84 -23.07 -9.49
N GLN A 48 -7.89 -23.02 -8.55
CA GLN A 48 -6.48 -23.35 -8.80
C GLN A 48 -6.13 -24.74 -8.28
N THR A 49 -5.56 -24.84 -7.08
CA THR A 49 -4.99 -26.09 -6.55
C THR A 49 -5.91 -26.76 -5.52
N GLY A 50 -6.94 -26.07 -5.05
CA GLY A 50 -7.75 -26.50 -3.90
C GLY A 50 -7.03 -26.35 -2.55
N ASP A 51 -5.77 -25.88 -2.55
CA ASP A 51 -4.97 -25.70 -1.34
C ASP A 51 -4.46 -24.24 -1.25
N PRO A 52 -4.86 -23.49 -0.20
CA PRO A 52 -4.38 -22.12 0.04
C PRO A 52 -2.84 -21.99 0.06
N SER A 53 -2.12 -23.04 0.49
CA SER A 53 -0.65 -22.99 0.62
C SER A 53 0.08 -22.96 -0.73
N THR A 54 -0.58 -23.45 -1.78
CA THR A 54 -0.05 -23.52 -3.15
C THR A 54 -0.81 -22.61 -4.13
N THR A 55 -1.86 -21.94 -3.67
CA THR A 55 -2.63 -20.96 -4.43
C THR A 55 -1.96 -19.59 -4.39
N PHE A 56 -1.86 -18.93 -5.54
CA PHE A 56 -1.31 -17.57 -5.63
C PHE A 56 -2.17 -16.68 -6.52
N TYR A 57 -2.39 -15.44 -6.10
CA TYR A 57 -2.96 -14.42 -6.98
C TYR A 57 -1.92 -14.02 -8.04
N ARG A 58 -2.31 -14.10 -9.31
CA ARG A 58 -1.43 -13.83 -10.46
C ARG A 58 -2.13 -12.89 -11.44
N PRO A 59 -2.05 -11.56 -11.23
CA PRO A 59 -2.62 -10.61 -12.17
C PRO A 59 -1.88 -10.70 -13.51
N LYS A 60 -2.60 -10.45 -14.61
CA LYS A 60 -2.06 -10.51 -15.98
C LYS A 60 -0.93 -9.50 -16.21
N HIS A 61 -1.02 -8.35 -15.54
CA HIS A 61 -0.06 -7.26 -15.65
C HIS A 61 0.38 -6.82 -14.26
N ILE A 62 1.68 -6.70 -14.08
CA ILE A 62 2.32 -6.25 -12.83
C ILE A 62 3.25 -5.08 -13.11
N PRO A 63 3.45 -4.18 -12.13
CA PRO A 63 4.44 -3.13 -12.26
C PRO A 63 5.85 -3.72 -12.22
N LYS A 64 6.76 -3.07 -12.94
CA LYS A 64 8.19 -3.34 -12.86
C LYS A 64 8.77 -2.69 -11.60
N VAL A 65 9.89 -3.23 -11.13
CA VAL A 65 10.75 -2.50 -10.19
C VAL A 65 11.10 -1.14 -10.82
N HIS A 66 11.11 -0.10 -10.00
CA HIS A 66 11.32 1.29 -10.42
C HIS A 66 10.13 1.92 -11.17
N GLN A 67 8.90 1.47 -10.86
CA GLN A 67 7.67 2.13 -11.27
C GLN A 67 6.82 2.55 -10.07
N ILE A 68 5.87 3.44 -10.29
CA ILE A 68 4.78 3.76 -9.36
C ILE A 68 3.56 2.92 -9.72
N ALA A 69 2.95 2.29 -8.73
CA ALA A 69 1.71 1.54 -8.89
C ALA A 69 0.79 1.76 -7.68
N TYR A 70 -0.51 1.54 -7.87
CA TYR A 70 -1.51 1.75 -6.83
C TYR A 70 -1.76 0.47 -6.03
N PHE A 71 -1.63 0.54 -4.72
CA PHE A 71 -1.85 -0.58 -3.80
C PHE A 71 -2.88 -0.21 -2.74
N ASN A 72 -3.69 -1.18 -2.30
CA ASN A 72 -4.45 -1.04 -1.07
C ASN A 72 -3.58 -1.45 0.12
N LEU A 73 -3.21 -0.46 0.92
CA LEU A 73 -2.38 -0.59 2.10
C LEU A 73 -3.19 -0.94 3.37
N THR A 74 -4.53 -0.96 3.26
CA THR A 74 -5.51 -1.18 4.35
C THR A 74 -5.31 -0.22 5.52
N ARG A 75 -6.20 -0.24 6.52
CA ARG A 75 -5.94 0.50 7.76
C ARG A 75 -4.89 -0.17 8.60
N GLY A 76 -4.04 0.67 9.18
CA GLY A 76 -3.04 0.30 10.16
C GLY A 76 -3.12 1.23 11.38
N PHE A 77 -2.00 1.41 12.07
CA PHE A 77 -1.95 2.33 13.20
C PHE A 77 -2.02 3.80 12.75
N PRO A 78 -2.41 4.75 13.63
CA PRO A 78 -2.74 6.13 13.22
C PRO A 78 -1.64 6.94 12.54
N LYS A 79 -0.37 6.52 12.62
CA LYS A 79 0.77 7.18 11.99
C LYS A 79 1.26 6.49 10.73
N GLU A 80 0.63 5.39 10.35
CA GLU A 80 0.90 4.68 9.11
C GLU A 80 0.03 5.25 7.99
N LEU A 81 0.59 5.34 6.79
CA LEU A 81 -0.23 5.56 5.60
C LEU A 81 -1.18 4.38 5.40
N TYR A 82 -2.41 4.65 5.00
CA TYR A 82 -3.45 3.62 4.88
C TYR A 82 -4.28 3.76 3.61
N GLY A 83 -5.09 2.73 3.35
CA GLY A 83 -6.03 2.68 2.24
C GLY A 83 -5.36 2.61 0.87
N GLY A 84 -6.07 3.03 -0.18
CA GLY A 84 -5.54 3.05 -1.53
C GLY A 84 -4.49 4.13 -1.74
N HIS A 85 -3.27 3.73 -2.11
CA HIS A 85 -2.14 4.63 -2.21
C HIS A 85 -1.22 4.33 -3.41
N TRP A 86 -0.66 5.39 -4.00
CA TRP A 86 0.43 5.24 -4.97
C TRP A 86 1.70 4.88 -4.24
N CYS A 87 2.39 3.84 -4.71
CA CYS A 87 3.61 3.36 -4.09
C CYS A 87 4.69 3.13 -5.14
N TYR A 88 5.91 3.48 -4.79
CA TYR A 88 7.11 3.11 -5.53
C TYR A 88 7.43 1.63 -5.34
N VAL A 89 7.60 0.91 -6.44
CA VAL A 89 7.95 -0.51 -6.42
C VAL A 89 9.47 -0.65 -6.28
N PHE A 90 9.90 -0.83 -5.04
CA PHE A 90 11.31 -0.96 -4.69
C PHE A 90 11.89 -2.34 -5.05
N LYS A 91 11.11 -3.40 -4.79
CA LYS A 91 11.51 -4.79 -5.08
C LYS A 91 10.30 -5.67 -5.34
N TYR A 92 10.50 -6.74 -6.10
CA TYR A 92 9.52 -7.79 -6.33
C TYR A 92 10.08 -9.17 -5.95
N PHE A 93 9.27 -9.94 -5.22
CA PHE A 93 9.56 -11.25 -4.68
C PHE A 93 8.50 -12.26 -5.12
N LYS A 94 8.43 -12.62 -6.42
CA LYS A 94 7.51 -13.63 -7.01
C LYS A 94 5.98 -13.43 -6.76
N SER A 95 5.53 -13.27 -5.52
CA SER A 95 4.15 -12.97 -5.13
C SER A 95 4.02 -11.73 -4.24
N LYS A 96 5.14 -11.11 -3.81
CA LYS A 96 5.10 -9.93 -2.95
C LYS A 96 5.94 -8.79 -3.50
N PHE A 97 5.63 -7.55 -3.15
CA PHE A 97 6.43 -6.38 -3.47
C PHE A 97 6.96 -5.73 -2.19
N VAL A 98 8.17 -5.21 -2.21
CA VAL A 98 8.57 -4.13 -1.29
C VAL A 98 8.15 -2.83 -1.94
N VAL A 99 7.31 -2.08 -1.25
CA VAL A 99 6.77 -0.82 -1.74
C VAL A 99 7.07 0.30 -0.77
N ILE A 100 7.26 1.50 -1.31
CA ILE A 100 7.40 2.74 -0.54
C ILE A 100 6.22 3.64 -0.91
N PRO A 101 5.26 3.89 0.00
CA PRO A 101 4.14 4.78 -0.23
C PRO A 101 4.58 6.20 -0.58
N THR A 102 3.80 6.91 -1.40
CA THR A 102 4.15 8.25 -1.90
C THR A 102 3.07 9.29 -1.65
N THR A 103 3.44 10.43 -1.07
CA THR A 103 2.53 11.58 -0.92
C THR A 103 2.73 12.61 -2.03
N SER A 104 1.70 13.38 -2.35
CA SER A 104 1.80 14.49 -3.30
C SER A 104 2.71 15.59 -2.76
N VAL A 105 3.51 16.20 -3.63
CA VAL A 105 4.27 17.42 -3.32
C VAL A 105 3.53 18.60 -3.95
N LYS A 106 3.10 19.54 -3.13
CA LYS A 106 2.40 20.77 -3.52
C LYS A 106 3.35 21.96 -3.49
N ALA A 107 2.94 23.10 -4.06
CA ALA A 107 3.75 24.31 -4.11
C ALA A 107 4.16 24.84 -2.71
N ASP A 108 3.33 24.58 -1.70
CA ASP A 108 3.53 24.96 -0.30
C ASP A 108 4.12 23.83 0.57
N SER A 109 4.51 22.71 -0.03
CA SER A 109 5.10 21.60 0.71
C SER A 109 6.47 21.97 1.26
N LEU A 110 6.70 21.64 2.53
CA LEU A 110 8.03 21.72 3.14
C LEU A 110 9.02 20.80 2.40
N PRO A 111 10.33 21.07 2.48
CA PRO A 111 11.35 20.14 1.99
C PRO A 111 11.17 18.73 2.57
N PRO A 112 11.63 17.67 1.89
CA PRO A 112 11.58 16.31 2.42
C PRO A 112 12.43 16.23 3.69
N ASP A 113 11.88 15.59 4.71
CA ASP A 113 12.65 15.25 5.91
C ASP A 113 13.82 14.32 5.52
N PRO A 114 15.08 14.71 5.78
CA PRO A 114 16.25 13.96 5.32
C PRO A 114 16.39 12.59 5.99
N GLU A 115 15.69 12.32 7.10
CA GLU A 115 15.78 11.03 7.80
C GLU A 115 14.92 9.95 7.13
N PHE A 116 13.75 10.31 6.57
CA PHE A 116 12.79 9.31 6.09
C PHE A 116 11.98 9.69 4.86
N GLN A 117 12.28 10.83 4.20
CA GLN A 117 11.55 11.27 3.02
C GLN A 117 12.47 11.53 1.83
N LEU A 118 11.99 11.19 0.63
CA LEU A 118 12.72 11.43 -0.61
C LEU A 118 11.78 11.87 -1.72
N ASP A 119 12.02 13.04 -2.31
CA ASP A 119 11.28 13.50 -3.47
C ASP A 119 11.82 12.85 -4.75
N ILE A 120 10.91 12.32 -5.59
CA ILE A 120 11.23 11.68 -6.87
C ILE A 120 10.33 12.21 -7.98
N ALA A 121 10.88 12.24 -9.20
CA ALA A 121 10.20 12.65 -10.41
C ALA A 121 9.59 11.44 -11.13
N VAL A 122 8.36 11.60 -11.64
CA VAL A 122 7.57 10.55 -12.26
C VAL A 122 6.94 11.07 -13.55
N ASN A 123 7.07 10.29 -14.63
CA ASN A 123 6.61 10.69 -15.95
C ASN A 123 5.08 10.65 -16.04
N ASN A 124 4.48 11.73 -16.57
CA ASN A 124 3.03 11.87 -16.78
C ASN A 124 2.17 11.51 -15.57
N PHE A 125 2.68 11.72 -14.36
CA PHE A 125 1.99 11.30 -13.17
C PHE A 125 0.80 12.22 -12.89
N LYS A 126 -0.38 11.62 -12.69
CA LYS A 126 -1.65 12.34 -12.54
C LYS A 126 -1.64 13.37 -11.41
N ASN A 127 -0.79 13.17 -10.40
CA ASN A 127 -0.69 14.02 -9.22
C ASN A 127 0.40 15.10 -9.34
N GLY A 128 0.95 15.30 -10.54
CA GLY A 128 2.12 16.16 -10.80
C GLY A 128 3.39 15.35 -10.97
N MET A 129 4.40 15.94 -11.61
CA MET A 129 5.66 15.25 -11.93
C MET A 129 6.50 14.89 -10.71
N LEU A 130 6.20 15.41 -9.52
CA LEU A 130 6.99 15.20 -8.30
C LEU A 130 6.13 14.54 -7.21
N THR A 131 6.68 13.51 -6.56
CA THR A 131 6.04 12.84 -5.42
C THR A 131 7.07 12.50 -4.35
N ARG A 132 6.63 12.42 -3.10
CA ARG A 132 7.49 12.19 -1.94
C ARG A 132 7.35 10.77 -1.43
N LEU A 133 8.42 10.00 -1.51
CA LEU A 133 8.54 8.69 -0.85
C LEU A 133 8.51 8.87 0.68
N GLN A 134 7.74 8.05 1.36
CA GLN A 134 7.67 7.96 2.82
C GLN A 134 8.35 6.66 3.27
N LEU A 135 9.66 6.69 3.51
CA LEU A 135 10.45 5.49 3.80
C LEU A 135 10.08 4.86 5.15
N SER A 136 9.62 5.66 6.12
CA SER A 136 9.05 5.19 7.39
C SER A 136 7.89 4.22 7.21
N ASP A 137 7.19 4.30 6.07
CA ASP A 137 6.04 3.47 5.72
C ASP A 137 6.37 2.38 4.69
N MET A 138 7.66 2.13 4.45
CA MET A 138 8.10 1.03 3.58
C MET A 138 7.59 -0.30 4.13
N ARG A 139 7.01 -1.12 3.25
CA ARG A 139 6.49 -2.43 3.66
C ARG A 139 6.51 -3.45 2.54
N THR A 140 6.51 -4.72 2.95
CA THR A 140 6.29 -5.84 2.03
C THR A 140 4.80 -6.15 1.94
N VAL A 141 4.25 -6.13 0.73
CA VAL A 141 2.83 -6.34 0.44
C VAL A 141 2.61 -7.52 -0.49
N ASP A 142 1.54 -8.28 -0.28
CA ASP A 142 1.11 -9.30 -1.23
C ASP A 142 0.61 -8.67 -2.53
N ILE A 143 0.86 -9.32 -3.66
CA ILE A 143 0.41 -8.88 -4.99
C ILE A 143 -1.10 -8.71 -5.10
N GLN A 144 -1.91 -9.38 -4.27
CA GLN A 144 -3.35 -9.17 -4.22
C GLN A 144 -3.75 -7.74 -3.80
N ARG A 145 -2.84 -6.98 -3.17
CA ARG A 145 -3.08 -5.57 -2.85
C ARG A 145 -2.96 -4.64 -4.06
N LEU A 146 -2.41 -5.10 -5.18
CA LEU A 146 -2.23 -4.30 -6.39
C LEU A 146 -3.57 -4.00 -7.05
N TYR A 147 -3.83 -2.73 -7.34
CA TYR A 147 -4.99 -2.31 -8.13
C TYR A 147 -4.59 -2.00 -9.58
N CYS A 148 -4.62 -3.02 -10.43
CA CYS A 148 -4.18 -2.93 -11.83
C CYS A 148 -4.94 -1.89 -12.66
N GLY A 149 -6.19 -1.58 -12.31
CA GLY A 149 -7.05 -0.68 -13.09
C GLY A 149 -6.58 0.79 -13.14
N LYS A 150 -5.62 1.17 -12.28
CA LYS A 150 -5.05 2.52 -12.27
C LYS A 150 -3.79 2.67 -13.13
N GLY A 151 -3.29 1.58 -13.72
CA GLY A 151 -2.05 1.59 -14.51
C GLY A 151 -0.80 1.82 -13.67
N PHE A 152 0.33 1.96 -14.36
CA PHE A 152 1.66 2.14 -13.76
C PHE A 152 2.35 3.34 -14.39
N TYR A 153 3.19 4.03 -13.63
CA TYR A 153 3.97 5.17 -14.10
C TYR A 153 5.47 4.91 -13.98
N ASP A 154 6.22 5.38 -14.98
CA ASP A 154 7.66 5.30 -14.99
C ASP A 154 8.27 6.41 -14.13
N VAL A 155 9.22 6.03 -13.27
CA VAL A 155 10.01 6.98 -12.48
C VAL A 155 11.13 7.53 -13.37
N ILE A 156 11.34 8.85 -13.30
CA ILE A 156 12.38 9.55 -14.05
C ILE A 156 13.63 9.74 -13.19
N THR A 157 13.46 9.95 -11.88
CA THR A 157 14.60 10.03 -10.95
C THR A 157 15.43 8.75 -11.03
N ASP A 158 16.74 8.88 -11.12
CA ASP A 158 17.63 7.74 -11.27
C ASP A 158 17.49 6.69 -10.15
N ARG A 159 17.49 5.41 -10.54
CA ARG A 159 17.29 4.29 -9.62
C ARG A 159 18.46 4.14 -8.64
N GLU A 160 19.70 4.34 -9.09
CA GLU A 160 20.87 4.20 -8.23
C GLU A 160 20.85 5.27 -7.15
N TYR A 161 20.50 6.51 -7.51
CA TYR A 161 20.28 7.60 -6.55
C TYR A 161 19.23 7.24 -5.49
N ILE A 162 18.07 6.70 -5.89
CA ILE A 162 17.03 6.28 -4.94
C ILE A 162 17.55 5.17 -4.02
N VAL A 163 18.22 4.16 -4.57
CA VAL A 163 18.74 3.03 -3.78
C VAL A 163 19.80 3.50 -2.77
N GLN A 164 20.73 4.37 -3.18
CA GLN A 164 21.73 4.95 -2.29
C GLN A 164 21.09 5.78 -1.18
N SER A 165 20.11 6.61 -1.52
CA SER A 165 19.38 7.43 -0.54
C SER A 165 18.61 6.57 0.46
N VAL A 166 17.92 5.54 -0.02
CA VAL A 166 17.21 4.58 0.84
C VAL A 166 18.18 3.83 1.74
N ASN A 167 19.30 3.34 1.22
CA ASN A 167 20.30 2.65 2.03
C ASN A 167 20.85 3.56 3.14
N LYS A 168 21.15 4.82 2.80
CA LYS A 168 21.60 5.81 3.79
C LYS A 168 20.56 6.01 4.89
N MET A 169 19.30 6.27 4.53
CA MET A 169 18.20 6.49 5.49
C MET A 169 17.90 5.26 6.36
N LEU A 170 18.13 4.04 5.84
CA LEU A 170 17.83 2.80 6.56
C LEU A 170 18.98 2.29 7.43
N LEU A 171 20.23 2.51 7.02
CA LEU A 171 21.39 1.82 7.59
C LEU A 171 22.44 2.76 8.18
N ASP A 172 22.53 4.00 7.69
CA ASP A 172 23.50 4.96 8.18
C ASP A 172 22.90 5.72 9.38
N LYS A 173 23.74 5.99 10.39
CA LYS A 173 23.36 6.72 11.62
C LYS A 173 23.51 8.22 11.45
#